data_AF-A0A7S0KWP8-F1
#
_entry.id   AF-A0A7S0KWP8-F1
#
_cell.length_a   1.000
_cell.length_b   1.000
_cell.length_c   1.000
_cell.angle_alpha   90.00
_cell.angle_beta   90.00
_cell.angle_gamma   90.00
#
_symmetry.space_group_name_H-M   'P 1'
#
loop_
_entity.id
_entity.type
_entity.pdbx_description
1 polymer ?
#
loop_
_entity_poly.entity_id
_entity_poly.type
_entity_poly.pdbx_seq_one_letter_code
_entity_poly.pdbx_strand_id
1 'polypeptide(L)'
;ATSGNTGAAIAMASAQRGYNYIVITNKKTSKEKIDAMKAYGGEVQVSPSGVAPDHPDHYQNIENRLVAENPTSYYGVDQYNNPYNTEAYEVTLGPEIWHQTSGAVTHFIAGGSTGGTVSGTGRYLKSQNPGVRVVMADPHGSVFWDHIVNGVPADDVKVSKSWEME
;
A
#
# COMPACT_ATOMS: atom_id res chain seq x y z
N ALA A 1 8.97 2.80 0.95
CA ALA A 1 8.30 3.12 2.23
C ALA A 1 7.03 2.29 2.41
N THR A 2 6.70 1.82 3.62
CA THR A 2 5.55 0.92 3.83
C THR A 2 5.03 0.87 5.28
N SER A 3 3.73 0.54 5.43
CA SER A 3 3.10 0.20 6.71
C SER A 3 3.42 -1.23 7.19
N GLY A 4 4.03 -2.08 6.35
CA GLY A 4 4.63 -3.34 6.81
C GLY A 4 4.69 -4.44 5.75
N ASN A 5 3.54 -4.88 5.21
CA ASN A 5 3.47 -6.11 4.39
C ASN A 5 4.28 -6.01 3.10
N THR A 6 4.23 -4.87 2.42
CA THR A 6 5.08 -4.62 1.23
C THR A 6 6.56 -4.66 1.61
N GLY A 7 6.93 -4.11 2.77
CA GLY A 7 8.30 -4.20 3.30
C GLY A 7 8.75 -5.63 3.52
N ALA A 8 7.91 -6.48 4.11
CA ALA A 8 8.20 -7.89 4.31
C ALA A 8 8.35 -8.65 2.98
N ALA A 9 7.46 -8.39 2.01
CA ALA A 9 7.53 -9.00 0.69
C ALA A 9 8.79 -8.58 -0.08
N ILE A 10 9.16 -7.29 -0.02
CA ILE A 10 10.40 -6.77 -0.63
C ILE A 10 11.62 -7.36 0.06
N ALA A 11 11.66 -7.43 1.40
CA ALA A 11 12.77 -8.01 2.15
C ALA A 11 13.03 -9.46 1.71
N MET A 12 11.97 -10.28 1.64
CA MET A 12 12.05 -11.66 1.18
C MET A 12 12.51 -11.77 -0.28
N ALA A 13 11.91 -11.00 -1.19
CA ALA A 13 12.26 -11.02 -2.61
C ALA A 13 13.70 -10.55 -2.87
N SER A 14 14.16 -9.54 -2.12
CA SER A 14 15.51 -9.01 -2.19
C SER A 14 16.53 -10.02 -1.67
N ALA A 15 16.25 -10.70 -0.56
CA ALA A 15 17.09 -11.77 -0.05
C ALA A 15 17.25 -12.93 -1.06
N GLN A 16 16.18 -13.28 -1.77
CA GLN A 16 16.22 -14.32 -2.80
C GLN A 16 16.99 -13.88 -4.06
N ARG A 17 16.91 -12.60 -4.44
CA ARG A 17 17.51 -12.07 -5.67
C ARG A 17 18.89 -11.42 -5.48
N GLY A 18 19.38 -11.32 -4.24
CA GLY A 18 20.65 -10.67 -3.93
C GLY A 18 20.63 -9.15 -4.03
N TYR A 19 19.47 -8.52 -3.86
CA TYR A 19 19.37 -7.06 -3.79
C TYR A 19 19.57 -6.57 -2.35
N ASN A 20 20.33 -5.49 -2.20
CA ASN A 20 20.30 -4.71 -0.97
C ASN A 20 18.97 -3.96 -0.89
N TYR A 21 18.45 -3.77 0.32
CA TYR A 21 17.21 -3.01 0.51
C TYR A 21 17.20 -2.24 1.83
N ILE A 22 16.41 -1.17 1.83
CA ILE A 22 16.07 -0.38 3.00
C ILE A 22 14.54 -0.33 3.08
N VAL A 23 13.97 -0.83 4.17
CA VAL A 23 12.54 -0.64 4.46
C VAL A 23 12.38 0.56 5.38
N ILE A 24 11.67 1.58 4.91
CA ILE A 24 11.25 2.72 5.74
C ILE A 24 9.81 2.48 6.19
N THR A 25 9.64 2.31 7.50
CA THR A 25 8.36 2.05 8.15
C THR A 25 8.11 3.03 9.29
N ASN A 26 7.10 2.82 10.13
CA ASN A 26 6.80 3.69 11.26
C ASN A 26 6.51 2.92 12.55
N LYS A 27 6.40 3.62 13.68
CA LYS A 27 6.23 3.02 15.02
C LYS A 27 4.99 2.14 15.21
N LYS A 28 4.00 2.17 14.29
CA LYS A 28 2.83 1.27 14.34
C LYS A 28 3.14 -0.13 13.84
N THR A 29 4.22 -0.31 13.10
CA THR A 29 4.60 -1.62 12.59
C THR A 29 5.10 -2.47 13.74
N SER A 30 4.54 -3.68 13.87
CA SER A 30 4.84 -4.56 15.00
C SER A 30 6.31 -4.94 15.04
N LYS A 31 6.81 -5.23 16.25
CA LYS A 31 8.19 -5.64 16.46
C LYS A 31 8.53 -6.90 15.65
N GLU A 32 7.62 -7.87 15.60
CA GLU A 32 7.78 -9.11 14.86
C GLU A 32 7.97 -8.86 13.36
N LYS A 33 7.23 -7.90 12.78
CA LYS A 33 7.42 -7.52 11.37
C LYS A 33 8.76 -6.84 11.15
N ILE A 34 9.17 -5.95 12.04
CA ILE A 34 10.48 -5.27 11.96
C ILE A 34 11.61 -6.29 12.04
N ASP A 35 11.54 -7.21 13.01
CA ASP A 35 12.56 -8.24 13.23
C ASP A 35 12.62 -9.20 12.04
N ALA A 36 11.46 -9.62 11.51
CA ALA A 36 11.40 -10.47 10.33
C ALA A 36 12.01 -9.79 9.09
N MET A 37 11.75 -8.50 8.88
CA MET A 37 12.39 -7.74 7.80
C MET A 37 13.91 -7.69 8.01
N LYS A 38 14.41 -7.34 9.19
CA LYS A 38 15.86 -7.32 9.47
C LYS A 38 16.52 -8.69 9.28
N ALA A 39 15.83 -9.78 9.62
CA ALA A 39 16.35 -11.15 9.48
C ALA A 39 16.66 -11.53 8.02
N TYR A 40 16.02 -10.89 7.04
CA TYR A 40 16.35 -11.04 5.61
C TYR A 40 17.59 -10.24 5.17
N GLY A 41 18.32 -9.61 6.10
CA GLY A 41 19.66 -9.06 5.85
C GLY A 41 19.74 -7.61 5.35
N GLY A 42 18.63 -6.88 5.28
CA GLY A 42 18.60 -5.48 4.89
C GLY A 42 18.35 -4.53 6.06
N GLU A 43 18.28 -3.23 5.74
CA GLU A 43 18.07 -2.17 6.73
C GLU A 43 16.58 -1.91 6.95
N VAL A 44 16.20 -1.59 8.20
CA VAL A 44 14.84 -1.16 8.53
C VAL A 44 14.90 0.14 9.33
N GLN A 45 14.47 1.23 8.70
CA GLN A 45 14.36 2.56 9.30
C GLN A 45 12.95 2.76 9.85
N VAL A 46 12.84 3.14 11.12
CA VAL A 46 11.55 3.38 11.79
C VAL A 46 11.35 4.88 12.00
N SER A 47 10.47 5.46 11.19
CA SER A 47 10.07 6.87 11.28
C SER A 47 9.00 7.12 12.35
N PRO A 48 8.80 8.39 12.77
CA PRO A 48 7.66 8.77 13.59
C PRO A 48 6.31 8.40 12.94
N SER A 49 5.35 8.00 13.77
CA SER A 49 3.96 7.81 13.32
C SER A 49 3.15 9.09 13.53
N GLY A 50 2.15 9.32 12.69
CA GLY A 50 1.19 10.42 12.88
C GLY A 50 1.71 11.81 12.52
N VAL A 51 2.89 11.90 11.89
CA VAL A 51 3.33 13.14 11.24
C VAL A 51 2.51 13.38 9.97
N ALA A 52 2.33 14.66 9.61
CA ALA A 52 1.58 15.04 8.43
C ALA A 52 2.26 14.52 7.13
N PRO A 53 1.51 14.33 6.02
CA PRO A 53 2.05 13.82 4.76
C PRO A 53 3.19 14.65 4.17
N ASP A 54 3.22 15.95 4.43
CA ASP A 54 4.24 16.90 3.98
C ASP A 54 5.45 16.98 4.93
N HIS A 55 5.38 16.36 6.11
CA HIS A 55 6.47 16.39 7.08
C HIS A 55 7.69 15.62 6.55
N PRO A 56 8.93 16.14 6.67
CA PRO A 56 10.13 15.51 6.12
C PRO A 56 10.38 14.09 6.67
N ASP A 57 9.99 13.84 7.93
CA ASP A 57 10.11 12.52 8.55
C ASP A 57 8.93 11.57 8.26
N HIS A 58 7.97 11.97 7.42
CA HIS A 58 6.97 11.03 6.92
C HIS A 58 7.68 9.96 6.09
N TYR A 59 7.44 8.68 6.38
CA TYR A 59 8.11 7.53 5.76
C TYR A 59 8.21 7.58 4.22
N GLN A 60 7.18 8.10 3.51
CA GLN A 60 7.24 8.31 2.06
C GLN A 60 8.22 9.42 1.66
N ASN A 61 8.28 10.52 2.40
CA ASN A 61 9.18 11.64 2.11
C ASN A 61 10.64 11.27 2.35
N ILE A 62 10.92 10.40 3.33
CA ILE A 62 12.25 9.83 3.54
C ILE A 62 12.68 9.01 2.30
N GLU A 63 11.80 8.15 1.77
CA GLU A 63 12.07 7.39 0.53
C GLU A 63 12.33 8.32 -0.64
N ASN A 64 11.44 9.28 -0.87
CA ASN A 64 11.53 10.24 -1.96
C ASN A 64 12.85 11.03 -1.91
N ARG A 65 13.26 11.47 -0.72
CA ARG A 65 14.53 12.18 -0.52
C ARG A 65 15.74 11.29 -0.82
N LEU A 66 15.77 10.05 -0.29
CA LEU A 66 16.89 9.13 -0.55
C LEU A 66 17.07 8.87 -2.05
N VAL A 67 15.98 8.63 -2.76
CA VAL A 67 15.98 8.41 -4.21
C VAL A 67 16.42 9.68 -4.96
N ALA A 68 15.89 10.85 -4.60
CA ALA A 68 16.23 12.12 -5.25
C ALA A 68 17.70 12.50 -5.04
N GLU A 69 18.25 12.27 -3.86
CA GLU A 69 19.65 12.56 -3.53
C GLU A 69 20.63 11.55 -4.14
N ASN A 70 20.18 10.31 -4.42
CA ASN A 70 21.05 9.23 -4.91
C ASN A 70 20.37 8.39 -6.03
N PRO A 71 20.00 9.01 -7.17
CA PRO A 71 19.14 8.40 -8.18
C PRO A 71 19.77 7.21 -8.92
N THR A 72 21.10 7.06 -8.88
CA THR A 72 21.81 5.92 -9.46
C THR A 72 21.97 4.75 -8.50
N SER A 73 21.73 4.98 -7.19
CA SER A 73 21.97 4.00 -6.13
C SER A 73 20.67 3.43 -5.54
N TYR A 74 19.60 4.23 -5.53
CA TYR A 74 18.31 3.82 -4.98
C TYR A 74 17.21 3.83 -6.04
N TYR A 75 16.38 2.79 -5.98
CA TYR A 75 15.12 2.72 -6.70
C TYR A 75 13.97 2.78 -5.69
N GLY A 76 13.10 3.78 -5.83
CA GLY A 76 11.89 3.90 -5.01
C GLY A 76 10.83 2.93 -5.50
N VAL A 77 10.42 1.99 -4.64
CA VAL A 77 9.34 1.04 -4.99
C VAL A 77 8.02 1.78 -5.16
N ASP A 78 7.82 2.83 -4.36
CA ASP A 78 6.68 3.75 -4.40
C ASP A 78 5.33 3.03 -4.58
N GLN A 79 4.96 2.22 -3.60
CA GLN A 79 3.72 1.42 -3.66
C GLN A 79 2.43 2.25 -3.82
N TYR A 80 2.50 3.58 -3.62
CA TYR A 80 1.33 4.45 -3.69
C TYR A 80 1.12 5.00 -5.10
N ASN A 81 2.20 5.34 -5.81
CA ASN A 81 2.10 5.89 -7.17
C ASN A 81 2.53 4.90 -8.27
N ASN A 82 3.17 3.79 -7.93
CA ASN A 82 3.64 2.81 -8.92
C ASN A 82 2.44 2.06 -9.55
N PRO A 83 2.22 2.18 -10.87
CA PRO A 83 1.08 1.55 -11.54
C PRO A 83 1.11 0.03 -11.43
N TYR A 84 2.30 -0.57 -11.31
CA TYR A 84 2.47 -2.02 -11.15
C TYR A 84 1.79 -2.57 -9.89
N ASN A 85 1.56 -1.74 -8.86
CA ASN A 85 0.76 -2.18 -7.72
C ASN A 85 -0.66 -2.55 -8.16
N THR A 86 -1.32 -1.68 -8.92
CA THR A 86 -2.70 -1.93 -9.37
C THR A 86 -2.74 -2.99 -10.48
N GLU A 87 -1.83 -2.89 -11.45
CA GLU A 87 -1.76 -3.82 -12.58
C GLU A 87 -1.54 -5.26 -12.12
N ALA A 88 -0.72 -5.48 -11.08
CA ALA A 88 -0.48 -6.82 -10.53
C ALA A 88 -1.79 -7.54 -10.19
N TYR A 89 -2.76 -6.86 -9.55
CA TYR A 89 -4.05 -7.46 -9.20
C TYR A 89 -5.02 -7.55 -10.38
N GLU A 90 -4.88 -6.67 -11.38
CA GLU A 90 -5.68 -6.71 -12.60
C GLU A 90 -5.31 -7.91 -13.48
N VAL A 91 -4.03 -8.28 -13.52
CA VAL A 91 -3.53 -9.40 -14.35
C VAL A 91 -3.38 -10.72 -13.60
N THR A 92 -3.47 -10.73 -12.27
CA THR A 92 -3.41 -11.97 -11.44
C THR A 92 -4.70 -12.23 -10.68
N LEU A 93 -4.93 -11.55 -9.56
CA LEU A 93 -6.03 -11.83 -8.63
C LEU A 93 -7.43 -11.69 -9.27
N GLY A 94 -7.63 -10.70 -10.15
CA GLY A 94 -8.86 -10.55 -10.92
C GLY A 94 -9.22 -11.80 -11.73
N PRO A 95 -8.33 -12.23 -12.66
CA PRO A 95 -8.47 -13.49 -13.38
C PRO A 95 -8.67 -14.68 -12.45
N GLU A 96 -7.85 -14.82 -11.41
CA GLU A 96 -7.94 -15.96 -10.49
C GLU A 96 -9.34 -16.09 -9.90
N ILE A 97 -9.90 -15.00 -9.35
CA ILE A 97 -11.25 -14.98 -8.78
C ILE A 97 -12.31 -15.32 -9.85
N TRP A 98 -12.22 -14.74 -11.03
CA TRP A 98 -13.20 -14.99 -12.10
C TRP A 98 -13.24 -16.46 -12.51
N HIS A 99 -12.07 -17.06 -12.73
CA HIS A 99 -11.96 -18.47 -13.12
C HIS A 99 -12.37 -19.41 -11.97
N GLN A 100 -11.90 -19.15 -10.74
CA GLN A 100 -12.23 -19.97 -9.57
C GLN A 100 -13.73 -19.93 -9.24
N THR A 101 -14.40 -18.81 -9.53
CA THR A 101 -15.86 -18.68 -9.34
C THR A 101 -16.67 -19.07 -10.57
N SER A 102 -16.03 -19.50 -11.67
CA SER A 102 -16.70 -19.77 -12.95
C SER A 102 -17.60 -18.60 -13.42
N GLY A 103 -17.17 -17.36 -13.17
CA GLY A 103 -17.93 -16.15 -13.50
C GLY A 103 -19.12 -15.85 -12.58
N ALA A 104 -19.30 -16.57 -11.47
CA ALA A 104 -20.43 -16.39 -10.56
C ALA A 104 -20.24 -15.27 -9.52
N VAL A 105 -19.05 -14.66 -9.46
CA VAL A 105 -18.79 -13.54 -8.54
C VAL A 105 -19.73 -12.36 -8.84
N THR A 106 -20.42 -11.88 -7.80
CA THR A 106 -21.33 -10.72 -7.90
C THR A 106 -20.84 -9.52 -7.10
N HIS A 107 -20.06 -9.77 -6.05
CA HIS A 107 -19.52 -8.76 -5.15
C HIS A 107 -18.05 -9.08 -4.85
N PHE A 108 -17.20 -8.06 -4.92
CA PHE A 108 -15.82 -8.13 -4.46
C PHE A 108 -15.63 -7.07 -3.37
N ILE A 109 -15.19 -7.51 -2.19
CA ILE A 109 -14.95 -6.64 -1.04
C ILE A 109 -13.48 -6.73 -0.65
N ALA A 110 -12.82 -5.58 -0.53
CA ALA A 110 -11.42 -5.49 -0.10
C ALA A 110 -11.21 -4.29 0.84
N GLY A 111 -10.26 -4.42 1.76
CA GLY A 111 -9.91 -3.33 2.68
C GLY A 111 -9.19 -2.17 1.97
N GLY A 112 -9.48 -0.93 2.40
CA GLY A 112 -8.77 0.28 1.97
C GLY A 112 -7.32 0.30 2.46
N SER A 113 -6.39 0.66 1.57
CA SER A 113 -4.95 0.80 1.86
C SER A 113 -4.30 1.65 0.78
N THR A 114 -3.41 1.11 -0.07
CA THR A 114 -2.92 1.83 -1.26
C THR A 114 -3.97 1.94 -2.37
N GLY A 115 -5.05 1.15 -2.29
CA GLY A 115 -6.07 1.04 -3.34
C GLY A 115 -5.76 0.00 -4.42
N GLY A 116 -4.51 -0.49 -4.51
CA GLY A 116 -4.07 -1.40 -5.59
C GLY A 116 -4.95 -2.65 -5.75
N THR A 117 -5.24 -3.35 -4.64
CA THR A 117 -6.05 -4.58 -4.66
C THR A 117 -7.49 -4.30 -5.13
N VAL A 118 -8.17 -3.33 -4.51
CA VAL A 118 -9.58 -3.04 -4.83
C VAL A 118 -9.73 -2.49 -6.24
N SER A 119 -8.80 -1.65 -6.68
CA SER A 119 -8.81 -1.07 -8.02
C SER A 119 -8.48 -2.11 -9.09
N GLY A 120 -7.38 -2.85 -8.97
CA GLY A 120 -6.90 -3.76 -10.02
C GLY A 120 -7.85 -4.95 -10.21
N THR A 121 -8.18 -5.64 -9.11
CA THR A 121 -9.16 -6.73 -9.15
C THR A 121 -10.53 -6.22 -9.60
N GLY A 122 -10.95 -5.06 -9.11
CA GLY A 122 -12.22 -4.45 -9.49
C GLY A 122 -12.33 -4.11 -10.98
N ARG A 123 -11.27 -3.55 -11.58
CA ARG A 123 -11.21 -3.27 -13.03
C ARG A 123 -11.37 -4.54 -13.85
N TYR A 124 -10.61 -5.60 -13.52
CA TYR A 124 -10.72 -6.87 -14.24
C TYR A 124 -12.12 -7.47 -14.10
N LEU A 125 -12.66 -7.58 -12.88
CA LEU A 125 -13.98 -8.19 -12.67
C LEU A 125 -15.09 -7.40 -13.38
N LYS A 126 -15.01 -6.07 -13.40
CA LYS A 126 -15.96 -5.22 -14.14
C LYS A 126 -15.79 -5.29 -15.65
N SER A 127 -14.59 -5.59 -16.17
CA SER A 127 -14.38 -5.82 -17.61
C SER A 127 -15.03 -7.12 -18.07
N GLN A 128 -15.08 -8.14 -17.20
CA GLN A 128 -15.79 -9.40 -17.46
C GLN A 128 -17.31 -9.26 -17.30
N ASN A 129 -17.75 -8.59 -16.24
CA ASN A 129 -19.16 -8.32 -15.97
C ASN A 129 -19.34 -6.96 -15.26
N PRO A 130 -19.88 -5.94 -15.97
CA PRO A 130 -20.13 -4.62 -15.38
C PRO A 130 -21.06 -4.62 -14.17
N GLY A 131 -21.89 -5.67 -14.03
CA GLY A 131 -22.80 -5.88 -12.90
C GLY A 131 -22.12 -6.27 -11.58
N VAL A 132 -20.83 -6.63 -11.60
CA VAL A 132 -20.07 -6.91 -10.37
C VAL A 132 -19.96 -5.63 -9.53
N ARG A 133 -20.34 -5.73 -8.25
CA ARG A 133 -20.19 -4.66 -7.27
C ARG A 133 -18.82 -4.76 -6.60
N VAL A 134 -18.09 -3.66 -6.60
CA VAL A 134 -16.77 -3.55 -5.96
C VAL A 134 -16.94 -2.63 -4.76
N VAL A 135 -16.60 -3.12 -3.58
CA VAL A 135 -16.80 -2.43 -2.30
C VAL A 135 -15.46 -2.32 -1.57
N MET A 136 -15.12 -1.11 -1.15
CA MET A 136 -13.95 -0.86 -0.31
C MET A 136 -14.40 -0.76 1.15
N ALA A 137 -13.91 -1.66 2.00
CA ALA A 137 -14.09 -1.56 3.44
C ALA A 137 -13.03 -0.62 4.00
N ASP A 138 -13.44 0.56 4.46
CA ASP A 138 -12.54 1.63 4.88
C ASP A 138 -12.76 1.99 6.37
N PRO A 139 -11.70 2.12 7.18
CA PRO A 139 -11.85 2.51 8.59
C PRO A 139 -12.21 3.99 8.72
N HIS A 140 -12.98 4.32 9.77
CA HIS A 140 -13.23 5.71 10.13
C HIS A 140 -11.92 6.50 10.31
N GLY A 141 -11.90 7.70 9.74
CA GLY A 141 -10.73 8.59 9.76
C GLY A 141 -9.62 8.17 8.80
N SER A 142 -9.84 7.24 7.87
CA SER A 142 -8.94 7.15 6.71
C SER A 142 -9.13 8.37 5.79
N VAL A 143 -8.15 8.61 4.92
CA VAL A 143 -8.25 9.63 3.86
C VAL A 143 -9.38 9.34 2.86
N PHE A 144 -9.72 8.07 2.65
CA PHE A 144 -10.84 7.70 1.79
C PHE A 144 -12.19 8.03 2.43
N TRP A 145 -12.32 7.86 3.74
CA TRP A 145 -13.52 8.27 4.48
C TRP A 145 -13.80 9.76 4.27
N ASP A 146 -12.80 10.61 4.49
CA ASP A 146 -12.96 12.06 4.33
C ASP A 146 -13.28 12.46 2.89
N HIS A 147 -12.62 11.84 1.91
CA HIS A 147 -12.90 12.14 0.51
C HIS A 147 -14.29 11.67 0.06
N ILE A 148 -14.63 10.41 0.34
CA ILE A 148 -15.80 9.74 -0.23
C ILE A 148 -17.06 10.04 0.59
N VAL A 149 -16.97 10.01 1.92
CA VAL A 149 -18.12 10.18 2.82
C VAL A 149 -18.33 11.64 3.19
N ASN A 150 -17.26 12.35 3.53
CA ASN A 150 -17.36 13.76 3.94
C ASN A 150 -17.24 14.74 2.76
N GLY A 151 -16.91 14.27 1.56
CA GLY A 151 -16.84 15.09 0.34
C GLY A 151 -15.66 16.07 0.30
N VAL A 152 -14.61 15.82 1.08
CA VAL A 152 -13.39 16.64 1.08
C VAL A 152 -12.67 16.47 -0.27
N PRO A 153 -12.31 17.54 -1.01
CA PRO A 153 -11.53 17.41 -2.24
C PRO A 153 -10.24 16.62 -2.01
N ALA A 154 -9.83 15.79 -2.98
CA ALA A 154 -8.69 14.89 -2.81
C ALA A 154 -7.40 15.62 -2.40
N ASP A 155 -7.17 16.81 -2.96
CA ASP A 155 -6.01 17.66 -2.65
C ASP A 155 -6.06 18.29 -1.25
N ASP A 156 -7.24 18.32 -0.64
CA ASP A 156 -7.50 18.91 0.67
C ASP A 156 -7.58 17.87 1.80
N VAL A 157 -7.53 16.57 1.47
CA VAL A 157 -7.62 15.52 2.47
C VAL A 157 -6.38 15.53 3.36
N LYS A 158 -6.60 15.66 4.66
CA LYS A 158 -5.54 15.56 5.66
C LYS A 158 -5.52 14.14 6.21
N VAL A 159 -4.34 13.56 6.37
CA VAL A 159 -4.22 12.29 7.09
C VAL A 159 -4.71 12.50 8.51
N SER A 160 -5.85 11.88 8.84
CA SER A 160 -6.45 12.04 10.15
C SER A 160 -5.54 11.44 11.24
N LYS A 161 -5.70 11.94 12.46
CA LYS A 161 -5.07 11.37 13.66
C LYS A 161 -5.88 10.23 14.28
N SER A 162 -6.75 9.52 13.52
CA SER A 162 -7.74 8.55 14.02
C SER A 162 -7.19 7.34 14.80
N TRP A 163 -5.88 7.28 15.01
CA TRP A 163 -5.16 6.37 15.88
C TRP A 163 -5.06 6.84 17.33
N GLU A 164 -5.39 8.09 17.64
CA GLU A 164 -5.78 8.49 19.00
C GLU A 164 -7.19 7.94 19.23
N MET A 165 -7.30 6.62 19.39
CA MET A 165 -8.49 6.03 19.99
C MET A 165 -8.49 6.48 21.46
N GLU A 166 -9.55 7.18 21.88
CA GLU A 166 -9.89 7.34 23.30
C GLU A 166 -10.09 5.98 23.98
#